data_AF-A0A8H8UZ41-F1
#
_entry.id   AF-A0A8H8UZ41-F1
#
_cell.length_a   1.000
_cell.length_b   1.000
_cell.length_c   1.000
_cell.angle_alpha   90.00
_cell.angle_beta   90.00
_cell.angle_gamma   90.00
#
_symmetry.space_group_name_H-M   'P 1'
#
loop_
_entity.id
_entity.type
_entity.pdbx_description
1 polymer ?
#
loop_
_entity_poly.entity_id
_entity_poly.type
_entity_poly.pdbx_seq_one_letter_code
_entity_poly.pdbx_strand_id
1 'polypeptide(L)'
;MGCYVVVAAGNEQEVNDQGYISLTTYPQLLAGDPEVDVNLLVVGGHNDEGFNRFAFNKFVRISAQAWKVVAVKAYLPGDGPPNGDWSNSYQYFQGTSYSTPVVAGLLATFISQGYKYPLDYLLAIAKDPMKPGEPKRAFNGIWPDLWPTARRPKNYKRPPLKNPGVAEKWAAGDGNQRGIYKYEYPKTLNHPEVDSINNRLV
;
A
#
# COMPACT_ATOMS: atom_id res chain seq x y z
N MET A 1 -11.18 19.65 3.31
CA MET A 1 -10.12 18.75 2.82
C MET A 1 -10.24 17.43 3.57
N GLY A 2 -10.21 16.30 2.87
CA GLY A 2 -10.22 14.97 3.51
C GLY A 2 -8.81 14.44 3.70
N CYS A 3 -8.56 13.70 4.78
CA CYS A 3 -7.29 13.03 5.04
C CYS A 3 -7.29 11.63 4.41
N TYR A 4 -6.16 11.22 3.81
CA TYR A 4 -5.93 9.82 3.42
C TYR A 4 -5.33 9.06 4.60
N VAL A 5 -5.86 7.86 4.85
CA VAL A 5 -5.41 6.96 5.92
C VAL A 5 -4.78 5.73 5.27
N VAL A 6 -3.52 5.46 5.57
CA VAL A 6 -2.80 4.28 5.08
C VAL A 6 -2.53 3.36 6.25
N VAL A 7 -2.93 2.09 6.14
CA VAL A 7 -2.91 1.14 7.26
C VAL A 7 -2.16 -0.12 6.84
N ALA A 8 -1.34 -0.64 7.75
CA ALA A 8 -0.63 -1.90 7.57
C ALA A 8 -1.63 -3.09 7.58
N ALA A 9 -1.47 -4.03 6.65
CA ALA A 9 -2.34 -5.20 6.56
C ALA A 9 -2.14 -6.24 7.69
N GLY A 10 -1.02 -6.18 8.40
CA GLY A 10 -0.60 -7.20 9.36
C GLY A 10 0.65 -7.95 8.88
N ASN A 11 1.19 -8.82 9.74
CA ASN A 11 2.47 -9.48 9.51
C ASN A 11 2.38 -11.00 9.37
N GLU A 12 1.16 -11.53 9.27
CA GLU A 12 0.94 -12.95 8.96
C GLU A 12 1.58 -13.31 7.62
N GLN A 13 2.01 -14.56 7.47
CA GLN A 13 2.71 -15.04 6.28
C GLN A 13 2.11 -16.32 5.70
N GLU A 14 1.17 -16.94 6.40
CA GLU A 14 0.56 -18.21 5.99
C GLU A 14 -0.67 -17.97 5.11
N VAL A 15 -0.64 -18.52 3.90
CA VAL A 15 -1.76 -18.51 2.96
C VAL A 15 -2.78 -19.55 3.44
N ASN A 16 -4.01 -19.13 3.67
CA ASN A 16 -5.11 -20.00 4.05
C ASN A 16 -5.74 -20.69 2.83
N ASP A 17 -6.72 -21.56 3.08
CA ASP A 17 -7.42 -22.34 2.06
C ASP A 17 -8.17 -21.50 1.00
N GLN A 18 -8.34 -20.20 1.26
CA GLN A 18 -9.01 -19.25 0.36
C GLN A 18 -8.01 -18.51 -0.53
N GLY A 19 -6.72 -18.89 -0.49
CA GLY A 19 -5.67 -18.34 -1.34
C GLY A 19 -5.17 -16.95 -0.90
N TYR A 20 -5.41 -16.57 0.36
CA TYR A 20 -4.98 -15.29 0.91
C TYR A 20 -4.38 -15.43 2.32
N ILE A 21 -3.70 -14.40 2.80
CA ILE A 21 -3.11 -14.38 4.14
C ILE A 21 -3.99 -13.53 5.06
N SER A 22 -4.51 -14.13 6.13
CA SER A 22 -5.44 -13.47 7.06
C SER A 22 -4.90 -12.14 7.61
N LEU A 23 -5.79 -11.16 7.75
CA LEU A 23 -5.48 -9.88 8.39
C LEU A 23 -5.63 -10.06 9.90
N THR A 24 -4.62 -9.67 10.69
CA THR A 24 -4.66 -9.83 12.15
C THR A 24 -5.29 -8.66 12.91
N THR A 25 -5.86 -7.64 12.25
CA THR A 25 -6.33 -6.43 12.96
C THR A 25 -7.39 -5.58 12.22
N TYR A 26 -7.88 -4.55 12.93
CA TYR A 26 -8.90 -3.51 12.66
C TYR A 26 -9.23 -3.07 11.21
N PRO A 27 -8.34 -3.05 10.20
CA PRO A 27 -8.71 -2.71 8.82
C PRO A 27 -9.91 -3.49 8.27
N GLN A 28 -10.18 -4.72 8.73
CA GLN A 28 -11.37 -5.48 8.35
C GLN A 28 -12.70 -4.83 8.82
N LEU A 29 -12.70 -4.10 9.94
CA LEU A 29 -13.88 -3.40 10.48
C LEU A 29 -14.22 -2.11 9.71
N LEU A 30 -13.24 -1.55 8.99
CA LEU A 30 -13.41 -0.35 8.16
C LEU A 30 -13.53 -0.67 6.67
N ALA A 31 -13.04 -1.85 6.25
CA ALA A 31 -13.17 -2.38 4.91
C ALA A 31 -14.60 -2.92 4.69
N GLY A 32 -15.50 -2.03 4.27
CA GLY A 32 -16.91 -2.34 4.02
C GLY A 32 -17.74 -1.10 3.76
N ASP A 33 -17.32 0.03 4.35
CA ASP A 33 -17.98 1.32 4.18
C ASP A 33 -17.41 2.08 2.95
N PRO A 34 -18.23 2.33 1.91
CA PRO A 34 -17.82 3.06 0.71
C PRO A 34 -17.36 4.50 0.98
N GLU A 35 -17.79 5.13 2.08
CA GLU A 35 -17.42 6.48 2.49
C GLU A 35 -16.05 6.53 3.19
N VAL A 36 -15.66 5.44 3.84
CA VAL A 36 -14.33 5.30 4.47
C VAL A 36 -13.30 4.82 3.44
N ASP A 37 -13.68 3.91 2.55
CA ASP A 37 -12.77 3.29 1.57
C ASP A 37 -12.24 4.27 0.51
N VAL A 38 -12.90 5.42 0.28
CA VAL A 38 -12.39 6.44 -0.67
C VAL A 38 -11.10 7.10 -0.22
N ASN A 39 -10.80 7.05 1.08
CA ASN A 39 -9.61 7.66 1.67
C ASN A 39 -8.78 6.65 2.48
N LEU A 40 -9.26 5.44 2.68
CA LEU A 40 -8.54 4.36 3.37
C LEU A 40 -7.81 3.45 2.36
N LEU A 41 -6.54 3.15 2.65
CA LEU A 41 -5.75 2.20 1.89
C LEU A 41 -5.05 1.22 2.82
N VAL A 42 -5.40 -0.07 2.70
CA VAL A 42 -4.71 -1.15 3.40
C VAL A 42 -3.54 -1.63 2.53
N VAL A 43 -2.35 -1.71 3.13
CA VAL A 43 -1.08 -1.96 2.45
C VAL A 43 -0.48 -3.28 2.89
N GLY A 44 -0.29 -4.18 1.93
CA GLY A 44 0.43 -5.44 2.09
C GLY A 44 1.93 -5.26 1.94
N GLY A 45 2.67 -6.36 2.09
CA GLY A 45 4.13 -6.35 2.08
C GLY A 45 4.72 -7.37 1.11
N HIS A 46 5.65 -6.93 0.25
CA HIS A 46 6.40 -7.82 -0.64
C HIS A 46 7.88 -7.92 -0.29
N ASN A 47 8.51 -9.01 -0.74
CA ASN A 47 9.95 -9.23 -0.64
C ASN A 47 10.73 -8.52 -1.76
N ASP A 48 12.06 -8.61 -1.71
CA ASP A 48 13.02 -8.08 -2.70
C ASP A 48 12.81 -8.60 -4.13
N GLU A 49 12.16 -9.74 -4.29
CA GLU A 49 11.78 -10.32 -5.59
C GLU A 49 10.39 -9.84 -6.07
N GLY A 50 9.64 -9.15 -5.21
CA GLY A 50 8.30 -8.64 -5.49
C GLY A 50 7.15 -9.60 -5.20
N PHE A 51 7.40 -10.75 -4.57
CA PHE A 51 6.35 -11.65 -4.09
C PHE A 51 5.72 -11.10 -2.81
N ASN A 52 4.39 -11.08 -2.75
CA ASN A 52 3.70 -10.69 -1.52
C ASN A 52 3.91 -11.78 -0.46
N ARG A 53 4.51 -11.38 0.68
CA ARG A 53 4.95 -12.29 1.74
C ARG A 53 4.19 -12.08 3.04
N PHE A 54 3.60 -10.90 3.22
CA PHE A 54 2.85 -10.53 4.42
C PHE A 54 1.36 -10.43 4.12
N ALA A 55 0.55 -10.45 5.19
CA ALA A 55 -0.90 -10.37 5.19
C ALA A 55 -1.49 -9.62 3.98
N PHE A 56 -2.29 -10.34 3.21
CA PHE A 56 -3.02 -9.81 2.07
C PHE A 56 -4.34 -10.55 1.92
N ASN A 57 -5.39 -9.81 1.58
CA ASN A 57 -6.70 -10.34 1.22
C ASN A 57 -7.27 -9.44 0.10
N LYS A 58 -8.47 -9.73 -0.40
CA LYS A 58 -9.19 -8.97 -1.44
C LYS A 58 -9.27 -7.45 -1.20
N PHE A 59 -9.21 -7.00 0.05
CA PHE A 59 -9.22 -5.58 0.43
C PHE A 59 -7.85 -4.91 0.38
N VAL A 60 -6.76 -5.69 0.33
CA VAL A 60 -5.39 -5.20 0.23
C VAL A 60 -5.07 -5.02 -1.25
N ARG A 61 -5.24 -3.79 -1.75
CA ARG A 61 -5.11 -3.49 -3.19
C ARG A 61 -3.67 -3.26 -3.63
N ILE A 62 -2.80 -2.89 -2.68
CA ILE A 62 -1.42 -2.50 -2.97
C ILE A 62 -0.44 -3.09 -1.95
N SER A 63 0.80 -3.28 -2.36
CA SER A 63 1.92 -3.62 -1.50
C SER A 63 3.17 -2.78 -1.79
N ALA A 64 4.01 -2.63 -0.77
CA ALA A 64 5.34 -2.04 -0.88
C ALA A 64 6.38 -2.95 -0.21
N GLN A 65 7.67 -2.67 -0.44
CA GLN A 65 8.77 -3.44 0.14
C GLN A 65 8.60 -3.55 1.66
N ALA A 66 8.54 -4.79 2.15
CA ALA A 66 8.36 -5.11 3.57
C ALA A 66 9.46 -6.02 4.12
N TRP A 67 10.35 -6.50 3.26
CA TRP A 67 11.43 -7.41 3.62
C TRP A 67 12.77 -6.69 3.52
N LYS A 68 13.65 -6.83 4.52
CA LYS A 68 14.97 -6.17 4.56
C LYS A 68 14.87 -4.67 4.24
N VAL A 69 13.88 -3.99 4.82
CA VAL A 69 13.73 -2.53 4.66
C VAL A 69 14.81 -1.84 5.49
N VAL A 70 15.60 -0.99 4.84
CA VAL A 70 16.58 -0.14 5.54
C VAL A 70 15.84 1.05 6.11
N ALA A 71 15.81 1.16 7.44
CA ALA A 71 15.25 2.32 8.12
C ALA A 71 16.23 2.85 9.17
N VAL A 72 16.05 4.13 9.54
CA VAL A 72 16.79 4.75 10.63
C VAL A 72 16.51 3.97 11.91
N LYS A 73 17.56 3.65 12.65
CA LYS A 73 17.45 2.93 13.91
C LYS A 73 16.73 3.79 14.94
N ALA A 74 15.58 3.31 15.42
CA ALA A 74 14.84 3.90 16.53
C ALA A 74 15.17 3.17 17.85
N TYR A 75 15.00 3.86 18.96
CA TYR A 75 15.11 3.32 20.32
C TYR A 75 13.71 3.15 20.93
N LEU A 76 13.58 2.26 21.92
CA LEU A 76 12.30 2.05 22.59
C LEU A 76 11.92 3.30 23.39
N PRO A 77 10.62 3.59 23.57
CA PRO A 77 10.18 4.62 24.49
C PRO A 77 10.78 4.40 25.88
N GLY A 78 11.58 5.34 26.37
CA GLY A 78 12.27 5.24 27.66
C GLY A 78 13.78 4.93 27.57
N ASP A 79 14.24 4.40 26.43
CA ASP A 79 15.68 4.37 26.13
C ASP A 79 16.09 5.75 25.62
N GLY A 80 17.06 6.40 26.28
CA GLY A 80 17.66 7.60 25.73
C GLY A 80 18.37 7.29 24.40
N PRO A 81 18.55 8.28 23.50
CA PRO A 81 19.47 8.09 22.39
C PRO A 81 20.85 7.70 22.95
N PRO A 82 21.49 6.64 22.46
CA PRO A 82 22.80 6.25 22.99
C PRO A 82 23.83 7.36 22.74
N ASN A 83 24.81 7.51 23.63
CA ASN A 83 25.85 8.54 23.49
C ASN A 83 26.56 8.41 22.11
N GLY A 84 26.70 9.53 21.39
CA GLY A 84 27.45 9.61 20.12
C GLY A 84 26.66 10.24 18.95
N ASP A 85 27.26 10.27 17.75
CA ASP A 85 26.60 10.66 16.50
C ASP A 85 25.89 9.44 15.87
N TRP A 86 24.59 9.59 15.61
CA TRP A 86 23.69 8.55 15.10
C TRP A 86 23.11 8.87 13.72
N SER A 87 23.56 9.95 13.08
CA SER A 87 23.07 10.43 11.77
C SER A 87 23.15 9.38 10.64
N ASN A 88 23.91 8.30 10.83
CA ASN A 88 24.08 7.19 9.88
C ASN A 88 23.73 5.80 10.46
N SER A 89 22.93 5.74 11.53
CA SER A 89 22.54 4.48 12.16
C SER A 89 21.31 3.89 11.47
N TYR A 90 21.53 2.86 10.64
CA TYR A 90 20.47 2.15 9.91
C TYR A 90 20.40 0.68 10.33
N GLN A 91 19.21 0.10 10.24
CA GLN A 91 19.00 -1.33 10.48
C GLN A 91 18.01 -1.90 9.48
N TYR A 92 18.13 -3.20 9.23
CA TYR A 92 17.14 -3.95 8.46
C TYR A 92 15.95 -4.29 9.33
N PHE A 93 14.77 -3.93 8.84
CA PHE A 93 13.50 -4.27 9.44
C PHE A 93 12.60 -5.02 8.48
N GLN A 94 11.55 -5.61 9.03
CA GLN A 94 10.55 -6.33 8.25
C GLN A 94 9.15 -6.10 8.82
N GLY A 95 8.15 -6.11 7.93
CA GLY A 95 6.74 -5.99 8.27
C GLY A 95 6.01 -4.91 7.49
N THR A 96 4.69 -5.03 7.41
CA THR A 96 3.81 -4.11 6.64
C THR A 96 3.77 -2.69 7.23
N SER A 97 4.17 -2.52 8.50
CA SER A 97 4.41 -1.21 9.11
C SER A 97 5.52 -0.41 8.41
N TYR A 98 6.43 -1.08 7.68
CA TYR A 98 7.47 -0.41 6.88
C TYR A 98 7.03 -0.16 5.42
N SER A 99 6.10 -0.96 4.90
CA SER A 99 5.46 -0.72 3.60
C SER A 99 4.53 0.49 3.62
N THR A 100 3.81 0.66 4.73
CA THR A 100 2.82 1.72 4.95
C THR A 100 3.38 3.14 4.71
N PRO A 101 4.51 3.56 5.33
CA PRO A 101 5.06 4.90 5.12
C PRO A 101 5.56 5.13 3.69
N VAL A 102 6.01 4.09 2.97
CA VAL A 102 6.38 4.21 1.55
C VAL A 102 5.17 4.63 0.72
N VAL A 103 4.03 3.94 0.92
CA VAL A 103 2.78 4.24 0.22
C VAL A 103 2.22 5.61 0.63
N ALA A 104 2.27 5.95 1.92
CA ALA A 104 1.87 7.27 2.40
C ALA A 104 2.72 8.40 1.77
N GLY A 105 4.03 8.20 1.64
CA GLY A 105 4.94 9.13 0.96
C GLY A 105 4.63 9.30 -0.53
N LEU A 106 4.22 8.24 -1.23
CA LEU A 106 3.76 8.34 -2.62
C LEU A 106 2.47 9.16 -2.73
N LEU A 107 1.48 8.90 -1.87
CA LEU A 107 0.26 9.70 -1.84
C LEU A 107 0.55 11.17 -1.53
N ALA A 108 1.41 11.46 -0.56
CA ALA A 108 1.85 12.82 -0.25
C ALA A 108 2.53 13.49 -1.46
N THR A 109 3.36 12.74 -2.21
CA THR A 109 3.98 13.24 -3.44
C THR A 109 2.93 13.62 -4.48
N PHE A 110 1.93 12.77 -4.72
CA PHE A 110 0.87 13.06 -5.69
C PHE A 110 -0.02 14.22 -5.25
N ILE A 111 -0.31 14.33 -3.95
CA ILE A 111 -1.02 15.50 -3.40
C ILE A 111 -0.22 16.78 -3.68
N SER A 112 1.09 16.77 -3.43
CA SER A 112 1.96 17.93 -3.65
C SER A 112 2.05 18.34 -5.13
N GLN A 113 1.90 17.37 -6.04
CA GLN A 113 1.85 17.58 -7.49
C GLN A 113 0.48 18.07 -7.99
N GLY A 114 -0.52 18.19 -7.11
CA GLY A 114 -1.85 18.69 -7.46
C GLY A 114 -2.81 17.65 -8.03
N TYR A 115 -2.53 16.34 -7.90
CA TYR A 115 -3.47 15.31 -8.32
C TYR A 115 -4.76 15.38 -7.50
N LYS A 116 -5.90 15.47 -8.18
CA LYS A 116 -7.23 15.56 -7.55
C LYS A 116 -7.64 14.28 -6.82
N TYR A 117 -7.27 13.12 -7.37
CA TYR A 117 -7.56 11.78 -6.82
C TYR A 117 -6.26 10.96 -6.69
N PRO A 118 -5.38 11.30 -5.75
CA PRO A 118 -4.04 10.70 -5.62
C PRO A 118 -4.07 9.18 -5.35
N LEU A 119 -5.06 8.71 -4.59
CA LEU A 119 -5.24 7.28 -4.32
C LEU A 119 -5.59 6.50 -5.58
N ASP A 120 -6.57 6.98 -6.34
CA ASP A 120 -6.98 6.30 -7.56
C ASP A 120 -5.86 6.33 -8.62
N TYR A 121 -5.11 7.44 -8.72
CA TYR A 121 -3.92 7.53 -9.56
C TYR A 121 -2.87 6.49 -9.16
N LEU A 122 -2.56 6.35 -7.87
CA LEU A 122 -1.65 5.33 -7.36
C LEU A 122 -2.08 3.92 -7.78
N LEU A 123 -3.37 3.58 -7.64
CA LEU A 123 -3.91 2.26 -8.01
C LEU A 123 -3.89 2.01 -9.53
N ALA A 124 -4.01 3.07 -10.34
CA ALA A 124 -3.91 2.99 -11.79
C ALA A 124 -2.49 2.69 -12.28
N ILE A 125 -1.47 3.28 -11.64
CA ILE A 125 -0.07 3.14 -12.07
C ILE A 125 0.69 1.98 -11.40
N ALA A 126 0.13 1.39 -10.33
CA ALA A 126 0.71 0.27 -9.62
C ALA A 126 1.05 -0.90 -10.57
N LYS A 127 2.19 -1.55 -10.33
CA LYS A 127 2.63 -2.70 -11.14
C LYS A 127 1.83 -3.94 -10.81
N ASP A 128 1.67 -4.80 -11.81
CA ASP A 128 1.09 -6.11 -11.59
C ASP A 128 1.89 -6.89 -10.51
N PRO A 129 1.19 -7.69 -9.68
CA PRO A 129 1.83 -8.59 -8.74
C PRO A 129 2.63 -9.69 -9.46
N MET A 130 3.47 -10.40 -8.71
CA MET A 130 4.20 -11.56 -9.25
C MET A 130 3.29 -12.78 -9.44
N LYS A 131 2.21 -12.90 -8.66
CA LYS A 131 1.18 -13.94 -8.83
C LYS A 131 -0.22 -13.35 -8.98
N PRO A 132 -1.11 -13.95 -9.79
CA PRO A 132 -2.51 -13.55 -9.85
C PRO A 132 -3.18 -13.61 -8.47
N GLY A 133 -4.06 -12.66 -8.18
CA GLY A 133 -4.79 -12.58 -6.91
C GLY A 133 -4.05 -11.87 -5.77
N GLU A 134 -2.75 -11.59 -5.90
CA GLU A 134 -2.00 -10.82 -4.92
C GLU A 134 -2.15 -9.29 -5.11
N PRO A 135 -1.88 -8.47 -4.07
CA PRO A 135 -1.87 -7.01 -4.18
C PRO A 135 -0.87 -6.50 -5.21
N LYS A 136 -1.26 -5.46 -5.96
CA LYS A 136 -0.39 -4.77 -6.91
C LYS A 136 0.78 -4.10 -6.20
N ARG A 137 1.92 -3.94 -6.86
CA ARG A 137 3.09 -3.29 -6.25
C ARG A 137 3.06 -1.78 -6.46
N ALA A 138 3.27 -1.03 -5.39
CA ALA A 138 3.34 0.42 -5.41
C ALA A 138 4.40 0.91 -6.41
N PHE A 139 4.06 1.95 -7.15
CA PHE A 139 4.91 2.51 -8.20
C PHE A 139 4.78 4.03 -8.20
N ASN A 140 5.90 4.73 -8.34
CA ASN A 140 5.95 6.20 -8.33
C ASN A 140 5.78 6.84 -9.72
N GLY A 141 5.55 6.04 -10.77
CA GLY A 141 5.45 6.54 -12.14
C GLY A 141 6.79 6.70 -12.85
N ILE A 142 7.93 6.56 -12.15
CA ILE A 142 9.26 6.81 -12.69
C ILE A 142 9.92 5.49 -13.08
N TRP A 143 10.01 5.25 -14.38
CA TRP A 143 10.72 4.11 -14.93
C TRP A 143 12.26 4.31 -14.91
N PRO A 144 13.06 3.23 -14.88
CA PRO A 144 14.52 3.32 -14.89
C PRO A 144 15.12 4.14 -16.04
N ASP A 145 14.45 4.25 -17.19
CA ASP A 145 14.92 5.11 -18.29
C ASP A 145 14.74 6.61 -18.02
N LEU A 146 13.94 6.98 -17.01
CA LEU A 146 13.79 8.35 -16.50
C LEU A 146 14.76 8.67 -15.36
N TRP A 147 15.55 7.71 -14.88
CA TRP A 147 16.54 7.95 -13.83
C TRP A 147 17.73 8.75 -14.37
N PRO A 148 18.56 9.37 -13.49
CA PRO A 148 19.86 9.89 -13.92
C PRO A 148 20.67 8.82 -14.65
N THR A 149 21.31 9.17 -15.77
CA THR A 149 22.00 8.21 -16.67
C THR A 149 22.97 7.30 -15.92
N ALA A 150 23.68 7.83 -14.92
CA ALA A 150 24.63 7.08 -14.08
C ALA A 150 24.00 5.96 -13.24
N ARG A 151 22.69 6.00 -12.99
CA ARG A 151 21.95 5.01 -12.18
C ARG A 151 21.07 4.08 -13.02
N ARG A 152 21.01 4.27 -14.34
CA ARG A 152 20.17 3.44 -15.22
C ARG A 152 20.76 2.03 -15.33
N PRO A 153 19.95 0.96 -15.23
CA PRO A 153 20.42 -0.39 -15.55
C PRO A 153 20.88 -0.46 -17.01
N LYS A 154 22.04 -1.07 -17.26
CA LYS A 154 22.50 -1.35 -18.63
C LYS A 154 21.48 -2.25 -19.32
N ASN A 155 21.10 -1.91 -20.56
CA ASN A 155 20.15 -2.66 -21.39
C ASN A 155 18.69 -2.70 -20.90
N TYR A 156 18.27 -1.76 -20.04
CA TYR A 156 16.87 -1.66 -19.65
C TYR A 156 15.97 -1.37 -20.85
N LYS A 157 14.95 -2.21 -21.05
CA LYS A 157 13.85 -1.97 -21.99
C LYS A 157 12.57 -1.76 -21.21
N ARG A 158 11.93 -0.60 -21.41
CA ARG A 158 10.66 -0.28 -20.75
C ARG A 158 9.59 -1.29 -21.18
N PRO A 159 8.90 -1.96 -20.25
CA PRO A 159 7.70 -2.70 -20.58
C PRO A 159 6.69 -1.78 -21.27
N PRO A 160 5.94 -2.24 -22.28
CA PRO A 160 4.93 -1.41 -22.92
C PRO A 160 3.96 -0.84 -21.89
N LEU A 161 3.66 0.46 -22.01
CA LEU A 161 2.71 1.14 -21.12
C LEU A 161 1.32 0.55 -21.38
N LYS A 162 0.66 -0.02 -20.37
CA LYS A 162 -0.75 -0.44 -20.48
C LYS A 162 -1.69 0.74 -20.77
N ASN A 163 -1.34 1.95 -20.32
CA ASN A 163 -2.01 3.19 -20.70
C ASN A 163 -1.01 4.37 -20.58
N PRO A 164 -0.59 5.01 -21.69
CA PRO A 164 0.36 6.12 -21.62
C PRO A 164 -0.24 7.41 -21.02
N GLY A 165 -1.53 7.67 -21.21
CA GLY A 165 -2.19 8.91 -20.77
C GLY A 165 -2.75 8.88 -19.34
N VAL A 166 -2.32 7.95 -18.46
CA VAL A 166 -2.84 7.89 -17.08
C VAL A 166 -2.52 9.20 -16.35
N ALA A 167 -1.28 9.67 -16.34
CA ALA A 167 -0.89 10.87 -15.61
C ALA A 167 -1.71 12.11 -16.02
N GLU A 168 -1.90 12.35 -17.31
CA GLU A 168 -2.66 13.49 -17.84
C GLU A 168 -4.15 13.40 -17.51
N LYS A 169 -4.74 12.21 -17.60
CA LYS A 169 -6.16 11.96 -17.28
C LYS A 169 -6.48 12.25 -15.83
N TRP A 170 -5.61 11.84 -14.91
CA TRP A 170 -5.81 11.99 -13.46
C TRP A 170 -5.44 13.38 -12.95
N ALA A 171 -4.50 14.08 -13.60
CA ALA A 171 -4.19 15.48 -13.31
C ALA A 171 -5.35 16.43 -13.70
N ALA A 172 -6.08 16.12 -14.78
CA ALA A 172 -7.22 16.91 -15.23
C ALA A 172 -8.46 16.83 -14.32
N GLY A 173 -8.54 15.80 -13.47
CA GLY A 173 -9.54 15.73 -12.39
C GLY A 173 -10.99 15.42 -12.82
N ASP A 174 -11.17 14.62 -13.88
CA ASP A 174 -12.48 14.14 -14.34
C ASP A 174 -13.20 13.34 -13.24
N GLY A 175 -14.39 13.78 -12.85
CA GLY A 175 -15.22 13.16 -11.80
C GLY A 175 -15.63 11.72 -12.11
N ASN A 176 -15.68 11.34 -13.38
CA ASN A 176 -16.00 9.97 -13.80
C ASN A 176 -14.90 8.96 -13.47
N GLN A 177 -13.71 9.45 -13.10
CA GLN A 177 -12.57 8.59 -12.78
C GLN A 177 -12.56 8.12 -11.33
N ARG A 178 -13.22 8.86 -10.43
CA ARG A 178 -13.17 8.58 -9.00
C ARG A 178 -13.75 7.19 -8.69
N GLY A 179 -12.95 6.34 -8.05
CA GLY A 179 -13.40 5.03 -7.61
C GLY A 179 -13.55 3.95 -8.68
N ILE A 180 -13.01 4.14 -9.90
CA ILE A 180 -12.95 3.06 -10.92
C ILE A 180 -12.17 1.83 -10.41
N TYR A 181 -11.24 2.03 -9.47
CA TYR A 181 -10.49 0.96 -8.84
C TYR A 181 -11.03 0.58 -7.45
N LYS A 182 -12.31 0.90 -7.17
CA LYS A 182 -13.01 0.36 -6.01
C LYS A 182 -13.14 -1.15 -6.16
N TYR A 183 -12.80 -1.85 -5.08
CA TYR A 183 -13.18 -3.25 -4.98
C TYR A 183 -14.69 -3.29 -4.76
N GLU A 184 -15.44 -3.94 -5.65
CA GLU A 184 -16.85 -4.20 -5.41
C GLU A 184 -16.96 -5.24 -4.30
N TYR A 185 -17.39 -4.81 -3.12
CA TYR A 185 -17.74 -5.74 -2.06
C TYR A 185 -18.83 -6.67 -2.60
N PRO A 186 -18.72 -8.00 -2.45
CA PRO A 186 -19.90 -8.83 -2.58
C PRO A 186 -20.94 -8.28 -1.60
N LYS A 187 -22.14 -7.96 -2.08
CA LYS A 187 -23.26 -7.45 -1.27
C LYS A 187 -23.37 -8.33 -0.03
N THR A 188 -22.91 -7.80 1.10
CA THR A 188 -23.03 -8.33 2.47
C THR A 188 -23.08 -9.86 2.55
N LEU A 189 -21.92 -10.49 2.78
CA LEU A 189 -21.94 -11.66 3.65
C LEU A 189 -22.25 -11.12 5.04
N ASN A 190 -23.45 -11.43 5.55
CA ASN A 190 -23.78 -11.26 6.96
C ASN A 190 -22.59 -11.81 7.76
N HIS A 191 -21.83 -10.93 8.42
CA HIS A 191 -20.80 -11.35 9.36
C HIS A 191 -21.48 -11.52 10.72
N PRO A 192 -21.80 -12.76 11.16
CA PRO A 192 -22.39 -12.99 12.47
C PRO A 192 -21.49 -12.51 13.63
N GLU A 193 -20.22 -12.22 13.35
CA GLU A 193 -19.26 -11.70 14.33
C GLU A 193 -19.50 -10.22 14.68
N VAL A 194 -20.05 -9.41 13.76
CA VAL A 194 -20.34 -7.99 14.04
C VAL A 194 -21.58 -7.86 14.94
N ASP A 195 -22.56 -8.76 14.81
CA ASP A 195 -23.74 -8.83 15.68
C ASP A 195 -23.40 -9.30 17.10
N SER A 196 -22.27 -10.00 17.28
CA SER A 196 -21.86 -10.49 18.60
C SER A 196 -21.29 -9.41 19.52
N ILE A 197 -20.80 -8.30 18.97
CA ILE A 197 -20.24 -7.18 19.73
C ILE A 197 -21.37 -6.27 20.27
N ASN A 198 -22.45 -6.11 19.50
CA ASN A 198 -23.61 -5.31 19.92
C ASN A 198 -24.45 -5.96 21.03
N ASN A 199 -24.35 -7.28 21.22
CA ASN A 199 -25.11 -8.01 22.25
C ASN A 199 -24.38 -8.20 23.59
N ARG A 200 -23.22 -7.56 23.81
CA ARG A 200 -22.48 -7.60 25.10
C ARG A 200 -22.44 -6.27 25.86
N LEU A 201 -23.18 -5.27 25.40
CA LEU A 201 -23.36 -4.00 26.10
C LEU A 201 -24.87 -3.75 26.33
N VAL A 202 -25.49 -4.62 27.13
CA VAL A 202 -26.74 -4.35 27.86
C VAL A 202 -26.58 -4.90 29.26
#